data_AF-A0A392QI11-F1
#
_entry.id   AF-A0A392QI11-F1
#
_cell.length_a   1.000
_cell.length_b   1.000
_cell.length_c   1.000
_cell.angle_alpha   90.00
_cell.angle_beta   90.00
_cell.angle_gamma   90.00
#
_symmetry.space_group_name_H-M   'P 1'
#
loop_
_entity.id
_entity.type
_entity.pdbx_description
1 polymer ?
#
loop_
_entity_poly.entity_id
_entity_poly.type
_entity_poly.pdbx_seq_one_letter_code
_entity_poly.pdbx_strand_id
1 'polypeptide(L)'
;SVGRYTTDGGSRENLEKGTIRGDTVYSAVDFTTGDAPWPIFKLQKEFNAPGKSPPLSTEFYTGWLTHWGEKNAKTDADFTAAAL
;
A
#
# COMPACT_ATOMS: atom_id res chain seq x y z
N SER A 1 -20.37 -1.17 -13.42
CA SER A 1 -19.02 -1.65 -13.79
C SER A 1 -18.26 -2.00 -12.52
N VAL A 2 -17.36 -2.98 -12.56
CA VAL A 2 -16.44 -3.24 -11.44
C VAL A 2 -15.27 -2.26 -11.57
N GLY A 3 -14.91 -1.55 -10.48
CA GLY A 3 -13.76 -0.65 -10.46
C GLY A 3 -12.44 -1.41 -10.61
N ARG A 4 -11.46 -0.81 -11.30
CA ARG A 4 -10.11 -1.39 -11.47
C ARG A 4 -9.10 -0.60 -10.64
N TYR A 5 -8.06 -1.27 -10.15
CA TYR A 5 -6.96 -0.64 -9.44
C TYR A 5 -5.62 -1.31 -9.74
N THR A 6 -4.52 -0.59 -9.54
CA THR A 6 -3.16 -1.14 -9.40
C THR A 6 -2.75 -1.11 -7.93
N THR A 7 -1.78 -1.91 -7.54
CA THR A 7 -1.15 -1.86 -6.21
C THR A 7 0.35 -1.72 -6.41
N ASP A 8 0.94 -0.75 -5.73
CA ASP A 8 2.37 -0.45 -5.79
C ASP A 8 2.88 -0.03 -4.41
N GLY A 9 4.13 -0.33 -4.07
CA GLY A 9 4.69 0.09 -2.78
C GLY A 9 4.65 1.62 -2.61
N GLY A 10 4.50 2.09 -1.36
CA GLY A 10 4.26 3.50 -0.99
C GLY A 10 5.35 4.54 -1.30
N SER A 11 6.23 4.31 -2.28
CA SER A 11 7.27 5.23 -2.74
C SER A 11 6.89 5.94 -4.05
N ARG A 12 7.50 7.10 -4.32
CA ARG A 12 7.23 7.86 -5.55
C ARG A 12 7.65 7.07 -6.79
N GLU A 13 8.82 6.44 -6.73
CA GLU A 13 9.37 5.67 -7.84
C GLU A 13 8.43 4.52 -8.26
N ASN A 14 7.89 3.79 -7.29
CA ASN A 14 6.95 2.70 -7.57
C ASN A 14 5.67 3.23 -8.21
N LEU A 15 5.07 4.28 -7.61
CA LEU A 15 3.84 4.88 -8.13
C LEU A 15 4.02 5.49 -9.54
N GLU A 16 5.19 6.04 -9.86
CA GLU A 16 5.51 6.54 -11.20
C GLU A 16 5.57 5.43 -12.26
N LYS A 17 6.02 4.24 -11.87
CA LYS A 17 6.19 3.09 -12.78
C LYS A 17 4.93 2.22 -12.89
N GLY A 18 4.14 2.11 -11.82
CA GLY A 18 2.98 1.21 -11.76
C GLY A 18 1.62 1.86 -12.00
N THR A 19 1.50 3.18 -11.79
CA THR A 19 0.23 3.89 -12.01
C THR A 19 -0.17 3.94 -13.48
N ILE A 20 -1.35 3.43 -13.79
CA ILE A 20 -2.04 3.71 -15.05
C ILE A 20 -2.80 5.03 -14.90
N ARG A 21 -2.24 6.11 -15.47
CA ARG A 21 -2.81 7.47 -15.38
C ARG A 21 -4.21 7.56 -16.00
N GLY A 22 -5.08 8.36 -15.40
CA GLY A 22 -6.45 8.57 -15.84
C GLY A 22 -7.41 8.59 -14.64
N ASP A 23 -8.70 8.38 -14.87
CA ASP A 23 -9.72 8.39 -13.83
C ASP A 23 -10.53 7.07 -13.75
N THR A 24 -10.07 6.04 -14.48
CA THR A 24 -10.73 4.73 -14.62
C THR A 24 -10.00 3.59 -13.89
N VAL A 25 -8.71 3.76 -13.59
CA VAL A 25 -7.90 2.84 -12.79
C VAL A 25 -7.36 3.60 -11.59
N TYR A 26 -7.66 3.12 -10.39
CA TYR A 26 -7.23 3.72 -9.13
C TYR A 26 -5.84 3.21 -8.73
N SER A 27 -4.95 4.09 -8.26
CA SER A 27 -3.64 3.70 -7.73
C SER A 27 -3.76 3.40 -6.23
N ALA A 28 -3.80 2.12 -5.86
CA ALA A 28 -3.67 1.66 -4.48
C ALA A 28 -2.20 1.54 -4.07
N VAL A 29 -1.92 1.53 -2.78
CA VAL A 29 -0.58 1.32 -2.24
C VAL A 29 -0.48 0.05 -1.41
N ASP A 30 0.74 -0.44 -1.20
CA ASP A 30 1.06 -1.40 -0.14
C ASP A 30 2.09 -0.81 0.84
N PHE A 31 2.06 -1.31 2.08
CA PHE A 31 3.04 -0.98 3.12
C PHE A 31 2.95 -1.96 4.30
N THR A 32 3.99 -1.97 5.14
CA THR A 32 4.11 -2.94 6.24
C THR A 32 3.65 -2.39 7.59
N THR A 33 3.49 -3.28 8.57
CA THR A 33 3.36 -2.87 9.97
C THR A 33 4.62 -2.10 10.40
N GLY A 34 4.43 -0.84 10.81
CA GLY A 34 5.52 0.05 11.26
C GLY A 34 5.84 1.19 10.30
N ASP A 35 5.36 1.13 9.06
CA ASP A 35 5.42 2.28 8.15
C ASP A 35 4.50 3.40 8.64
N ALA A 36 4.85 4.64 8.32
CA ALA A 36 3.97 5.79 8.57
C ALA A 36 2.92 5.90 7.45
N PRO A 37 1.63 5.60 7.70
CA PRO A 37 0.64 5.51 6.63
C PRO A 37 0.30 6.87 6.02
N TRP A 38 0.27 7.94 6.83
CA TRP A 38 -0.18 9.25 6.35
C TRP A 38 0.71 9.89 5.28
N PRO A 39 2.05 9.87 5.40
CA PRO A 39 2.93 10.27 4.29
C PRO A 39 2.67 9.47 3.00
N ILE A 40 2.47 8.15 3.10
CA ILE A 40 2.20 7.28 1.96
C ILE A 40 0.85 7.63 1.30
N PHE A 41 -0.21 7.81 2.08
CA PHE A 41 -1.52 8.20 1.58
C PHE A 41 -1.55 9.61 0.98
N LYS A 42 -0.74 10.54 1.51
CA LYS A 42 -0.56 11.86 0.90
C LYS A 42 0.07 11.74 -0.49
N LEU A 43 1.08 10.88 -0.62
CA LEU A 43 1.72 10.60 -1.91
C LEU A 43 0.75 9.90 -2.88
N GLN A 44 0.04 8.86 -2.44
CA GLN A 44 -1.00 8.16 -3.21
C GLN A 44 -2.00 9.14 -3.85
N LYS A 45 -2.38 10.19 -3.13
CA LYS A 45 -3.31 11.21 -3.61
C LYS A 45 -2.80 11.98 -4.83
N GLU A 46 -1.50 12.11 -5.02
CA GLU A 46 -0.92 12.78 -6.18
C GLU A 46 -1.03 11.95 -7.47
N PHE A 47 -1.27 10.64 -7.36
CA PHE A 47 -1.36 9.72 -8.49
C PHE A 47 -2.79 9.39 -8.92
N ASN A 48 -3.78 9.77 -8.10
CA ASN A 48 -5.19 9.57 -8.37
C ASN A 48 -5.88 10.86 -8.85
N ALA A 49 -6.96 10.71 -9.61
CA ALA A 49 -7.71 11.85 -10.12
C ALA A 49 -8.29 12.72 -8.97
N PRO A 50 -8.38 14.06 -9.13
CA PRO A 50 -8.94 14.94 -8.12
C PRO A 50 -10.34 14.50 -7.67
N GLY A 51 -10.55 14.40 -6.36
CA GLY A 51 -11.82 13.94 -5.78
C GLY A 51 -12.05 12.42 -5.84
N LYS A 52 -11.18 11.63 -6.48
CA LYS A 52 -11.26 10.17 -6.59
C LYS A 52 -10.07 9.48 -5.90
N SER A 53 -9.74 9.92 -4.69
CA SER A 53 -8.56 9.43 -3.97
C SER A 53 -8.81 9.13 -2.48
N PRO A 54 -9.73 8.21 -2.13
CA PRO A 54 -9.77 7.69 -0.76
C PRO A 54 -8.40 7.09 -0.41
N PRO A 55 -7.87 7.21 0.83
CA PRO A 55 -6.70 6.45 1.26
C PRO A 55 -6.98 4.95 1.20
N LEU A 56 -6.14 4.17 0.52
CA LEU A 56 -6.32 2.72 0.42
C LEU A 56 -4.97 2.01 0.37
N SER A 57 -4.72 1.17 1.37
CA SER A 57 -3.75 0.07 1.27
C SER A 57 -4.49 -1.20 0.89
N THR A 58 -4.08 -1.84 -0.20
CA THR A 58 -4.62 -3.15 -0.61
C THR A 58 -3.86 -4.32 0.01
N GLU A 59 -2.63 -4.05 0.48
CA GLU A 59 -1.79 -4.99 1.21
C GLU A 59 -1.15 -4.27 2.40
N PHE A 60 -1.81 -4.39 3.56
CA PHE A 60 -1.21 -4.05 4.84
C PHE A 60 -0.59 -5.31 5.45
N TYR A 61 0.74 -5.41 5.41
CA TYR A 61 1.41 -6.64 5.82
C TYR A 61 1.41 -6.80 7.35
N THR A 62 0.57 -7.71 7.84
CA THR A 62 0.48 -8.11 9.27
C THR A 62 1.54 -9.15 9.65
N GLY A 63 2.46 -9.46 8.75
CA GLY A 63 3.40 -10.57 8.81
C GLY A 63 4.32 -10.56 7.60
N TRP A 64 5.15 -11.58 7.46
CA TRP A 64 6.02 -11.74 6.29
C TRP A 64 6.15 -13.21 5.90
N LEU A 65 6.53 -13.46 4.65
CA LEU A 65 6.88 -14.79 4.18
C LEU A 65 8.15 -15.30 4.88
N THR A 66 8.37 -16.62 4.85
CA THR A 66 9.60 -17.26 5.33
C THR A 66 10.14 -18.14 4.22
N HIS A 67 11.45 -18.07 3.95
CA HIS A 67 12.09 -18.99 3.02
C HIS A 67 12.59 -20.27 3.73
N TRP A 68 12.83 -21.32 2.95
CA TRP A 68 13.37 -22.57 3.47
C TRP A 68 14.73 -22.37 4.15
N GLY A 69 14.87 -22.87 5.38
CA GLY A 69 16.10 -22.74 6.18
C GLY A 69 16.23 -21.43 6.96
N GLU A 70 15.33 -20.46 6.77
CA GLU A 70 15.26 -19.26 7.59
C GLU A 70 14.51 -19.51 8.92
N LYS A 71 14.69 -18.61 9.88
CA LYS A 71 13.83 -18.57 11.06
C LYS A 71 12.44 -18.05 10.64
N ASN A 72 11.38 -18.61 11.22
CA ASN A 72 10.01 -18.17 10.97
C ASN A 72 9.87 -16.66 11.23
N ALA A 73 9.45 -15.93 10.19
CA ALA A 73 9.10 -14.53 10.30
C ALA A 73 7.87 -14.36 11.19
N LYS A 74 7.91 -13.35 12.06
CA LYS A 74 6.81 -12.99 12.95
C LYS A 74 6.74 -11.47 13.06
N THR A 75 5.52 -10.95 13.02
CA THR A 75 5.20 -9.58 13.39
C THR A 75 4.30 -9.64 14.62
N ASP A 76 4.57 -8.80 15.60
CA ASP A 76 3.82 -8.78 16.85
C ASP A 76 2.38 -8.26 16.64
N ALA A 77 1.40 -8.90 17.26
CA ALA A 77 -0.01 -8.58 17.05
C ALA A 77 -0.41 -7.23 17.67
N ASP A 78 0.14 -6.89 18.84
CA ASP A 78 -0.14 -5.60 19.50
C ASP A 78 0.52 -4.46 18.69
N PHE A 79 1.71 -4.69 18.15
CA PHE A 79 2.37 -3.79 17.22
C PHE A 79 1.55 -3.56 15.95
N THR A 80 1.02 -4.63 15.33
CA THR A 80 0.13 -4.50 14.16
C THR A 80 -1.16 -3.78 14.47
N ALA A 81 -1.78 -4.07 15.63
CA ALA A 81 -3.02 -3.40 16.03
C ALA A 81 -2.83 -1.90 16.28
N ALA A 82 -1.68 -1.48 16.80
CA ALA A 82 -1.36 -0.08 17.06
C ALA A 82 -0.97 0.73 15.80
N ALA A 83 -0.73 0.07 14.67
CA ALA A 83 -0.32 0.70 13.41
C ALA A 83 -1.51 1.16 12.54
N LEU A 84 -2.75 0.93 13.01
CA LEU A 84 -4.02 1.34 12.38
C LEU A 84 -4.73 2.40 13.23
#